data_AF-A0A9Q3H198-F1
#
_entry.id   AF-A0A9Q3H198-F1
#
_cell.length_a   1.000
_cell.length_b   1.000
_cell.length_c   1.000
_cell.angle_alpha   90.00
_cell.angle_beta   90.00
_cell.angle_gamma   90.00
#
_symmetry.space_group_name_H-M   'P 1'
#
loop_
_entity.id
_entity.type
_entity.pdbx_description
1 polymer ?
#
loop_
_entity_poly.entity_id
_entity_poly.type
_entity_poly.pdbx_seq_one_letter_code
_entity_poly.pdbx_strand_id
1 'polypeptide(L)'
;MAIKIGIGHQSMEIFENLLSIWSTGKLHIGIPAQYKHLGVPTARGEAGCQARSPISAQITQDSGRMSTSLSRSIRNLLKLGPKEYIRILWNNPDPKFGELKGTDQHGNKYFEDINEPLFRTRWVDYQAHDVNASQVPPEWQSWLRHNRQEVPDLDPIMIQSKKQWQVPHVENLTGTRSAFKTYSTTSQKFKAWEPEVLERK
;
A
#
# COMPACT_ATOMS: atom_id res chain seq x y z
N MET A 1 -24.71 70.10 6.08
CA MET A 1 -24.19 70.47 7.41
C MET A 1 -22.78 69.91 7.54
N ALA A 2 -21.83 70.79 7.85
CA ALA A 2 -20.45 70.57 8.29
C ALA A 2 -20.34 69.57 9.48
N ILE A 3 -19.22 68.97 9.94
CA ILE A 3 -17.78 68.89 9.66
C ILE A 3 -17.17 67.87 10.70
N LYS A 4 -15.93 67.38 10.46
CA LYS A 4 -14.93 66.70 11.36
C LYS A 4 -15.13 65.19 11.61
N ILE A 5 -14.28 64.25 11.20
CA ILE A 5 -12.80 64.04 11.20
C ILE A 5 -12.18 63.92 12.60
N GLY A 6 -11.59 62.74 12.88
CA GLY A 6 -10.59 62.48 13.92
C GLY A 6 -9.76 61.25 13.56
N ILE A 7 -8.53 61.49 13.09
CA ILE A 7 -7.46 60.51 12.83
C ILE A 7 -6.42 60.66 13.96
N GLY A 8 -5.81 59.54 14.38
CA GLY A 8 -4.58 59.48 15.19
C GLY A 8 -4.57 58.19 16.02
N HIS A 9 -3.49 57.42 16.16
CA HIS A 9 -2.08 57.67 15.89
C HIS A 9 -1.34 56.31 15.93
N GLN A 10 -0.56 56.01 14.87
CA GLN A 10 0.72 55.26 14.83
C GLN A 10 0.92 54.05 15.78
N SER A 11 1.09 52.81 15.32
CA SER A 11 2.24 52.27 14.54
C SER A 11 3.61 52.76 15.03
N MET A 12 4.25 52.08 15.99
CA MET A 12 5.73 52.01 16.18
C MET A 12 6.07 51.28 17.50
N GLU A 13 5.93 49.96 17.57
CA GLU A 13 6.54 49.13 18.64
C GLU A 13 7.27 47.91 18.05
N ILE A 14 7.97 48.11 16.93
CA ILE A 14 8.84 47.09 16.31
C ILE A 14 10.32 47.53 16.29
N PHE A 15 10.69 48.67 16.89
CA PHE A 15 12.04 49.21 16.70
C PHE A 15 12.83 49.64 17.95
N GLU A 16 12.41 49.25 19.15
CA GLU A 16 13.10 49.62 20.40
C GLU A 16 13.39 48.39 21.28
N ASN A 17 14.16 47.43 20.76
CA ASN A 17 14.80 46.40 21.58
C ASN A 17 16.16 45.92 21.02
N LEU A 18 16.81 46.73 20.17
CA LEU A 18 18.06 46.37 19.49
C LEU A 18 19.29 47.19 19.86
N LEU A 19 19.22 48.09 20.86
CA LEU A 19 20.38 48.95 21.22
C LEU A 19 20.54 49.19 22.73
N SER A 20 20.69 48.15 23.55
CA SER A 20 21.18 48.35 24.94
C SER A 20 22.14 47.29 25.50
N ILE A 21 22.82 46.51 24.64
CA ILE A 21 23.92 45.62 25.06
C ILE A 21 25.15 45.88 24.19
N TRP A 22 25.60 47.13 24.19
CA TRP A 22 26.91 47.59 23.71
C TRP A 22 27.60 48.42 24.81
N SER A 23 27.65 47.87 26.02
CA SER A 23 28.44 48.43 27.12
C SER A 23 29.11 47.28 27.87
N THR A 24 30.20 46.78 27.30
CA THR A 24 31.46 46.44 27.97
C THR A 24 32.32 45.65 26.98
N GLY A 25 33.34 46.32 26.45
CA GLY A 25 34.33 45.69 25.58
C GLY A 25 35.23 44.72 26.36
N LYS A 26 35.46 43.54 25.78
CA LYS A 26 36.69 42.76 25.99
C LYS A 26 36.88 41.78 24.83
N LEU A 27 37.75 42.17 23.90
CA LEU A 27 38.29 41.30 22.85
C LEU A 27 39.30 40.34 23.47
N HIS A 28 39.08 39.04 23.34
CA HIS A 28 40.16 38.05 23.38
C HIS A 28 39.99 37.11 22.19
N ILE A 29 40.97 37.19 21.29
CA ILE A 29 41.18 36.30 20.16
C ILE A 29 41.74 35.00 20.75
N GLY A 30 41.05 33.89 20.50
CA GLY A 30 41.50 32.56 20.90
C GLY A 30 40.65 31.51 20.21
N ILE A 31 41.23 30.82 19.24
CA ILE A 31 40.70 29.59 18.67
C ILE A 31 41.14 28.47 19.62
N PRO A 32 40.22 27.68 20.22
CA PRO A 32 40.58 26.36 20.70
C PRO A 32 39.86 25.29 19.89
N ALA A 33 40.66 24.52 19.15
CA ALA A 33 40.37 23.13 18.87
C ALA A 33 40.22 22.39 20.20
N GLN A 34 39.06 21.78 20.46
CA GLN A 34 38.89 20.58 21.31
C GLN A 34 37.40 20.26 21.49
N TYR A 35 36.84 19.43 20.61
CA TYR A 35 35.70 18.57 20.95
C TYR A 35 35.92 17.19 20.34
N LYS A 36 36.91 16.48 20.87
CA LYS A 36 36.91 15.01 20.90
C LYS A 36 36.52 14.62 22.32
N HIS A 37 35.67 13.59 22.41
CA HIS A 37 35.24 12.88 23.63
C HIS A 37 34.00 13.44 24.35
N LEU A 38 32.82 13.20 23.79
CA LEU A 38 31.68 12.69 24.56
C LEU A 38 30.93 11.70 23.64
N GLY A 39 30.89 10.44 24.04
CA GLY A 39 30.35 9.34 23.25
C GLY A 39 28.84 9.51 23.03
N VAL A 40 28.43 9.44 21.77
CA VAL A 40 27.04 9.22 21.39
C VAL A 40 26.63 7.86 21.97
N PRO A 41 25.61 7.75 22.83
CA PRO A 41 25.03 6.46 23.12
C PRO A 41 24.36 6.00 21.83
N THR A 42 25.03 5.11 21.11
CA THR A 42 24.41 4.23 20.11
C THR A 42 23.41 3.37 20.86
N ALA A 43 22.20 3.89 21.05
CA ALA A 43 21.06 3.09 21.42
C ALA A 43 20.73 2.19 20.21
N ARG A 44 21.44 1.06 20.13
CA ARG A 44 20.88 -0.17 19.57
C ARG A 44 19.71 -0.52 20.47
N GLY A 45 18.57 0.11 20.19
CA GLY A 45 17.29 -0.46 20.58
C GLY A 45 17.19 -1.78 19.84
N GLU A 46 17.46 -2.86 20.55
CA GLU A 46 17.00 -4.18 20.21
C GLU A 46 15.47 -4.13 20.28
N ALA A 47 14.86 -3.57 19.23
CA ALA A 47 13.54 -4.05 18.84
C ALA A 47 13.77 -5.54 18.61
N GLY A 48 13.24 -6.35 19.53
CA GLY A 48 13.18 -7.78 19.38
C GLY A 48 12.37 -8.11 18.13
N CYS A 49 13.04 -8.06 16.98
CA CYS A 49 12.72 -8.90 15.84
C CYS A 49 12.82 -10.30 16.40
N GLN A 50 11.69 -10.87 16.82
CA GLN A 50 11.58 -12.30 17.01
C GLN A 50 12.06 -12.90 15.70
N ALA A 51 13.29 -13.41 15.71
CA ALA A 51 13.89 -14.06 14.58
C ALA A 51 13.02 -15.29 14.32
N ARG A 52 11.99 -15.16 13.48
CA ARG A 52 11.49 -16.30 12.73
C ARG A 52 12.73 -16.81 12.02
N SER A 53 13.02 -18.09 12.26
CA SER A 53 14.08 -18.84 11.62
C SER A 53 14.26 -18.39 10.17
N PRO A 54 15.51 -18.26 9.67
CA PRO A 54 15.72 -17.88 8.27
C PRO A 54 14.86 -18.79 7.38
N ILE A 55 14.19 -18.22 6.37
CA ILE A 55 13.26 -18.97 5.50
C ILE A 55 13.93 -20.24 4.94
N SER A 56 15.25 -20.23 4.78
CA SER A 56 16.09 -21.37 4.39
C SER A 56 16.08 -22.55 5.37
N ALA A 57 15.83 -22.35 6.67
CA ALA A 57 15.80 -23.41 7.68
C ALA A 57 14.44 -24.11 7.80
N GLN A 58 13.35 -23.51 7.28
CA GLN A 58 12.05 -24.20 7.21
C GLN A 58 11.86 -24.98 5.90
N ILE A 59 12.63 -24.66 4.85
CA ILE A 59 12.54 -25.32 3.54
C ILE A 59 13.05 -26.79 3.59
N THR A 60 13.85 -27.17 4.60
CA THR A 60 14.53 -28.47 4.65
C THR A 60 13.88 -29.57 5.48
N GLN A 61 12.71 -29.35 6.11
CA GLN A 61 12.11 -30.39 6.99
C GLN A 61 10.89 -31.14 6.44
N ASP A 62 10.33 -30.82 5.27
CA ASP A 62 9.22 -31.62 4.72
C ASP A 62 9.17 -31.70 3.18
N SER A 63 10.33 -31.61 2.52
CA SER A 63 10.45 -31.75 1.06
C SER A 63 10.10 -33.16 0.51
N GLY A 64 9.61 -34.07 1.36
CA GLY A 64 9.44 -35.49 1.08
C GLY A 64 8.01 -36.04 1.04
N ARG A 65 6.96 -35.21 1.18
CA ARG A 65 5.56 -35.70 1.11
C ARG A 65 4.73 -35.03 0.03
N MET A 66 5.22 -35.13 -1.20
CA MET A 66 4.36 -35.02 -2.38
C MET A 66 3.20 -36.02 -2.26
N SER A 67 1.99 -35.53 -2.06
CA SER A 67 0.80 -36.36 -2.10
C SER A 67 -0.17 -35.80 -3.11
N THR A 68 0.01 -36.15 -4.38
CA THR A 68 -1.12 -36.45 -5.28
C THR A 68 -1.93 -37.66 -4.79
N SER A 69 -1.57 -38.22 -3.63
CA SER A 69 -2.21 -39.38 -3.02
C SER A 69 -3.58 -39.04 -2.45
N LEU A 70 -4.50 -39.99 -2.66
CA LEU A 70 -5.87 -40.01 -2.14
C LEU A 70 -5.93 -39.73 -0.63
N SER A 71 -4.89 -40.10 0.13
CA SER A 71 -4.80 -39.84 1.56
C SER A 71 -4.84 -38.36 1.91
N ARG A 72 -4.30 -37.48 1.06
CA ARG A 72 -4.39 -36.02 1.23
C ARG A 72 -5.81 -35.53 0.97
N SER A 73 -6.43 -35.96 -0.13
CA SER A 73 -7.81 -35.58 -0.48
C SER A 73 -8.80 -36.02 0.61
N ILE A 74 -8.67 -37.23 1.15
CA ILE A 74 -9.48 -37.72 2.26
C ILE A 74 -9.22 -36.90 3.53
N ARG A 75 -7.97 -36.59 3.87
CA ARG A 75 -7.66 -35.71 5.01
C ARG A 75 -8.27 -34.32 4.86
N ASN A 76 -8.21 -33.74 3.67
CA ASN A 76 -8.80 -32.43 3.39
C ASN A 76 -10.33 -32.48 3.46
N LEU A 77 -10.96 -33.54 2.94
CA LEU A 77 -12.40 -33.80 3.05
C LEU A 77 -12.83 -33.86 4.52
N LEU A 78 -12.08 -34.55 5.37
CA LEU A 78 -12.39 -34.67 6.80
C LEU A 78 -12.20 -33.34 7.55
N LYS A 79 -11.22 -32.51 7.16
CA LYS A 79 -10.98 -31.20 7.78
C LYS A 79 -11.99 -30.13 7.38
N LEU A 80 -12.37 -30.08 6.10
CA LEU A 80 -13.31 -29.09 5.56
C LEU A 80 -14.78 -29.47 5.82
N GLY A 81 -15.06 -30.78 5.84
CA GLY A 81 -16.41 -31.32 5.78
C GLY A 81 -16.90 -31.52 4.33
N PRO A 82 -17.89 -32.40 4.14
CA PRO A 82 -18.31 -32.83 2.80
C PRO A 82 -18.94 -31.72 1.96
N LYS A 83 -19.74 -30.84 2.58
CA LYS A 83 -20.41 -29.73 1.88
C LYS A 83 -19.41 -28.74 1.28
N GLU A 84 -18.45 -28.30 2.08
CA GLU A 84 -17.46 -27.31 1.67
C GLU A 84 -16.48 -27.90 0.67
N TYR A 85 -16.09 -29.16 0.86
CA TYR A 85 -15.26 -29.89 -0.08
C TYR A 85 -15.90 -30.00 -1.47
N ILE A 86 -17.19 -30.33 -1.54
CA ILE A 86 -17.94 -30.39 -2.81
C ILE A 86 -18.07 -29.00 -3.45
N ARG A 87 -18.32 -27.95 -2.65
CA ARG A 87 -18.34 -26.57 -3.14
C ARG A 87 -17.02 -26.19 -3.81
N ILE A 88 -15.90 -26.45 -3.13
CA ILE A 88 -14.57 -26.16 -3.65
C ILE A 88 -14.30 -26.96 -4.91
N LEU A 89 -14.64 -28.26 -4.93
CA LEU A 89 -14.45 -29.11 -6.12
C LEU A 89 -15.18 -28.61 -7.36
N TRP A 90 -16.34 -27.97 -7.19
CA TRP A 90 -17.08 -27.40 -8.31
C TRP A 90 -16.33 -26.24 -8.97
N ASN A 91 -15.69 -25.38 -8.17
CA ASN A 91 -14.97 -24.20 -8.68
C ASN A 91 -13.50 -24.49 -9.02
N ASN A 92 -12.86 -25.37 -8.25
CA ASN A 92 -11.43 -25.63 -8.28
C ASN A 92 -11.16 -27.14 -8.34
N PRO A 93 -10.28 -27.61 -9.24
CA PRO A 93 -9.98 -29.04 -9.35
C PRO A 93 -9.23 -29.62 -8.14
N ASP A 94 -8.56 -28.78 -7.36
CA ASP A 94 -7.74 -29.18 -6.21
C ASP A 94 -8.35 -28.69 -4.89
N PRO A 95 -9.04 -29.54 -4.11
CA PRO A 95 -9.61 -29.16 -2.83
C PRO A 95 -8.51 -29.10 -1.75
N LYS A 96 -8.15 -27.89 -1.36
CA LYS A 96 -7.14 -27.60 -0.34
C LYS A 96 -7.79 -27.08 0.93
N PHE A 97 -7.16 -27.38 2.06
CA PHE A 97 -7.51 -26.84 3.36
C PHE A 97 -6.35 -25.98 3.85
N GLY A 98 -6.63 -24.81 4.41
CA GLY A 98 -5.62 -23.89 4.91
C GLY A 98 -6.19 -22.94 5.95
N GLU A 99 -5.30 -22.20 6.60
CA GLU A 99 -5.68 -21.17 7.57
C GLU A 99 -6.21 -19.95 6.83
N LEU A 100 -7.38 -19.43 7.24
CA LEU A 100 -7.93 -18.19 6.69
C LEU A 100 -7.09 -17.02 7.21
N LYS A 101 -6.42 -16.32 6.29
CA LYS A 101 -5.56 -15.18 6.61
C LYS A 101 -6.28 -13.83 6.56
N GLY A 102 -7.32 -13.72 5.74
CA GLY A 102 -8.17 -12.54 5.70
C GLY A 102 -9.13 -12.55 4.52
N THR A 103 -9.92 -11.49 4.46
CA THR A 103 -10.93 -11.28 3.42
C THR A 103 -10.79 -9.88 2.85
N ASP A 104 -10.93 -9.76 1.54
CA ASP A 104 -10.85 -8.48 0.87
C ASP A 104 -12.21 -7.77 0.74
N GLN A 105 -12.19 -6.53 0.27
CA GLN A 105 -13.34 -5.66 -0.02
C GLN A 105 -14.34 -6.31 -0.98
N HIS A 106 -13.87 -7.10 -1.96
CA HIS A 106 -14.73 -7.85 -2.89
C HIS A 106 -15.28 -9.16 -2.30
N GLY A 107 -14.95 -9.49 -1.04
CA GLY A 107 -15.36 -10.72 -0.38
C GLY A 107 -14.50 -11.95 -0.70
N ASN A 108 -13.42 -11.78 -1.46
CA ASN A 108 -12.45 -12.84 -1.74
C ASN A 108 -11.74 -13.27 -0.45
N LYS A 109 -11.58 -14.58 -0.25
CA LYS A 109 -10.96 -15.15 0.96
C LYS A 109 -9.58 -15.68 0.65
N TYR A 110 -8.61 -15.39 1.52
CA TYR A 110 -7.21 -15.75 1.32
C TYR A 110 -6.76 -16.78 2.34
N PHE A 111 -6.09 -17.82 1.85
CA PHE A 111 -5.67 -18.96 2.66
C PHE A 111 -4.17 -19.23 2.53
N GLU A 112 -3.57 -19.74 3.60
CA GLU A 112 -2.19 -20.19 3.63
C GLU A 112 -2.05 -21.56 4.31
N ASP A 113 -1.23 -22.43 3.74
CA ASP A 113 -0.75 -23.67 4.36
C ASP A 113 0.74 -23.86 4.04
N ILE A 114 1.56 -24.00 5.09
CA ILE A 114 3.03 -24.16 5.00
C ILE A 114 3.41 -25.60 4.62
N ASN A 115 2.52 -26.57 4.87
CA ASN A 115 2.76 -27.98 4.54
C ASN A 115 2.64 -28.26 3.04
N GLU A 116 2.13 -27.29 2.28
CA GLU A 116 2.07 -27.36 0.83
C GLU A 116 3.44 -27.05 0.21
N PRO A 117 3.72 -27.59 -0.98
CA PRO A 117 4.96 -27.30 -1.67
C PRO A 117 5.01 -25.83 -2.10
N LEU A 118 6.23 -25.34 -2.30
CA LEU A 118 6.53 -23.96 -2.71
C LEU A 118 5.63 -23.52 -3.88
N PHE A 119 5.22 -22.25 -3.85
CA PHE A 119 4.25 -21.63 -4.77
C PHE A 119 2.81 -22.19 -4.76
N ARG A 120 2.53 -23.27 -4.01
CA ARG A 120 1.15 -23.77 -3.77
C ARG A 120 0.64 -23.52 -2.35
N THR A 121 1.45 -22.87 -1.52
CA THR A 121 1.18 -22.56 -0.10
C THR A 121 0.10 -21.52 0.09
N ARG A 122 -0.06 -20.57 -0.83
CA ARG A 122 -1.05 -19.49 -0.75
C ARG A 122 -2.04 -19.62 -1.89
N TRP A 123 -3.31 -19.41 -1.59
CA TRP A 123 -4.36 -19.37 -2.61
C TRP A 123 -5.50 -18.44 -2.21
N VAL A 124 -6.34 -18.14 -3.19
CA VAL A 124 -7.55 -17.31 -3.03
C VAL A 124 -8.76 -18.16 -3.41
N ASP A 125 -9.83 -17.99 -2.63
CA ASP A 125 -11.17 -18.46 -2.94
C ASP A 125 -12.00 -17.24 -3.33
N TYR A 126 -12.41 -17.19 -4.59
CA TYR A 126 -13.16 -16.07 -5.13
C TYR A 126 -14.61 -16.13 -4.70
N GLN A 127 -15.19 -14.97 -4.39
CA GLN A 127 -16.61 -14.88 -4.05
C GLN A 127 -17.50 -14.86 -5.31
N ALA A 128 -16.99 -14.33 -6.42
CA ALA A 128 -17.70 -14.24 -7.69
C ALA A 128 -17.78 -15.61 -8.39
N HIS A 129 -18.85 -15.83 -9.16
CA HIS A 129 -19.00 -17.02 -10.00
C HIS A 129 -18.05 -16.98 -11.21
N ASP A 130 -17.99 -15.84 -11.89
CA ASP A 130 -17.10 -15.61 -13.01
C ASP A 130 -15.71 -15.20 -12.48
N VAL A 131 -14.85 -16.19 -12.31
CA VAL A 131 -13.52 -16.00 -11.72
C VAL A 131 -12.57 -15.33 -12.70
N ASN A 132 -11.95 -14.22 -12.25
CA ASN A 132 -10.93 -13.52 -13.01
C ASN A 132 -9.74 -13.17 -12.10
N ALA A 133 -8.51 -13.48 -12.55
CA ALA A 133 -7.30 -13.21 -11.79
C ALA A 133 -7.10 -11.71 -11.45
N SER A 134 -7.70 -10.81 -12.23
CA SER A 134 -7.63 -9.37 -11.99
C SER A 134 -8.55 -8.86 -10.87
N GLN A 135 -9.44 -9.71 -10.32
CA GLN A 135 -10.31 -9.35 -9.19
C GLN A 135 -9.55 -9.18 -7.88
N VAL A 136 -8.34 -9.73 -7.78
CA VAL A 136 -7.49 -9.58 -6.60
C VAL A 136 -6.91 -8.17 -6.57
N PRO A 137 -7.09 -7.40 -5.47
CA PRO A 137 -6.54 -6.07 -5.35
C PRO A 137 -5.01 -6.11 -5.22
N PRO A 138 -4.32 -5.00 -5.51
CA PRO A 138 -2.86 -4.94 -5.51
C PRO A 138 -2.23 -5.32 -4.16
N GLU A 139 -2.92 -5.01 -3.06
CA GLU A 139 -2.48 -5.32 -1.69
C GLU A 139 -2.35 -6.83 -1.47
N TRP A 140 -3.44 -7.56 -1.72
CA TRP A 140 -3.48 -9.01 -1.62
C TRP A 140 -2.68 -9.71 -2.72
N GLN A 141 -2.59 -9.11 -3.92
CA GLN A 141 -1.81 -9.64 -5.02
C GLN A 141 -0.31 -9.77 -4.68
N SER A 142 0.23 -8.80 -3.93
CA SER A 142 1.63 -8.81 -3.49
C SER A 142 1.90 -9.95 -2.50
N TRP A 143 0.99 -10.17 -1.55
CA TRP A 143 1.06 -11.29 -0.62
C TRP A 143 0.91 -12.65 -1.32
N LEU A 144 -0.06 -12.77 -2.24
CA LEU A 144 -0.32 -14.00 -2.98
C LEU A 144 0.87 -14.41 -3.87
N ARG A 145 1.62 -13.44 -4.41
CA ARG A 145 2.83 -13.66 -5.23
C ARG A 145 4.12 -13.84 -4.41
N HIS A 146 4.02 -13.97 -3.10
CA HIS A 146 5.17 -14.10 -2.19
C HIS A 146 6.13 -12.89 -2.22
N ASN A 147 5.70 -11.73 -2.72
CA ASN A 147 6.51 -10.50 -2.66
C ASN A 147 6.61 -9.97 -1.23
N ARG A 148 5.56 -10.19 -0.43
CA ARG A 148 5.48 -9.77 0.97
C ARG A 148 5.11 -10.96 1.84
N GLN A 149 5.74 -11.01 3.01
CA GLN A 149 5.54 -12.10 3.96
C GLN A 149 4.21 -11.95 4.69
N GLU A 150 3.96 -10.75 5.23
CA GLU A 150 2.79 -10.42 6.03
C GLU A 150 1.58 -10.08 5.16
N VAL A 151 0.39 -10.32 5.71
CA VAL A 151 -0.88 -9.93 5.09
C VAL A 151 -1.02 -8.40 5.08
N PRO A 152 -1.78 -7.81 4.15
CA PRO A 152 -1.87 -6.36 4.00
C PRO A 152 -2.37 -5.63 5.26
N ASP A 153 -3.19 -6.30 6.09
CA ASP A 153 -3.72 -5.73 7.34
C ASP A 153 -2.68 -5.67 8.47
N LEU A 154 -1.64 -6.50 8.42
CA LEU A 154 -0.56 -6.55 9.43
C LEU A 154 0.70 -5.82 8.97
N ASP A 155 0.86 -5.59 7.67
CA ASP A 155 2.06 -4.98 7.12
C ASP A 155 2.04 -3.44 7.28
N PRO A 156 2.92 -2.86 8.12
CA PRO A 156 2.92 -1.43 8.39
C PRO A 156 3.26 -0.61 7.14
N ILE A 157 4.09 -1.15 6.25
CA ILE A 157 4.48 -0.47 5.01
C ILE A 157 3.29 -0.41 4.06
N MET A 158 2.42 -1.43 4.02
CA MET A 158 1.20 -1.40 3.19
C MET A 158 0.26 -0.31 3.70
N ILE A 159 -0.01 -0.30 5.00
CA ILE A 159 -0.92 0.65 5.64
C ILE A 159 -0.45 2.10 5.39
N GLN A 160 0.85 2.36 5.53
CA GLN A 160 1.44 3.68 5.28
C GLN A 160 1.49 4.07 3.79
N SER A 161 1.47 3.10 2.88
CA SER A 161 1.58 3.36 1.44
C SER A 161 0.27 3.88 0.82
N LYS A 162 -0.86 3.77 1.53
CA LYS A 162 -2.17 4.27 1.07
C LYS A 162 -2.13 5.78 0.86
N LYS A 163 -2.54 6.23 -0.33
CA LYS A 163 -2.57 7.65 -0.72
C LYS A 163 -4.00 8.12 -0.94
N GLN A 164 -4.26 9.40 -0.66
CA GLN A 164 -5.61 9.98 -0.75
C GLN A 164 -6.20 9.99 -2.16
N TRP A 165 -5.35 10.00 -3.19
CA TRP A 165 -5.77 10.01 -4.60
C TRP A 165 -5.97 8.61 -5.19
N GLN A 166 -5.77 7.54 -4.40
CA GLN A 166 -5.96 6.18 -4.88
C GLN A 166 -7.45 5.89 -5.07
N VAL A 167 -7.75 5.30 -6.22
CA VAL A 167 -9.09 4.84 -6.59
C VAL A 167 -9.29 3.42 -6.05
N PRO A 168 -10.50 3.01 -5.62
CA PRO A 168 -10.78 1.63 -5.27
C PRO A 168 -10.45 0.68 -6.43
N HIS A 169 -10.03 -0.54 -6.10
CA HIS A 169 -9.64 -1.53 -7.08
C HIS A 169 -10.82 -1.97 -7.95
N VAL A 170 -10.58 -2.04 -9.26
CA VAL A 170 -11.53 -2.52 -10.27
C VAL A 170 -10.85 -3.62 -11.08
N GLU A 171 -11.58 -4.68 -11.37
CA GLU A 171 -11.09 -5.78 -12.19
C GLU A 171 -10.84 -5.37 -13.66
N ASN A 172 -10.23 -6.25 -14.43
CA ASN A 172 -10.01 -6.02 -15.85
C ASN A 172 -11.32 -6.15 -16.65
N LEU A 173 -11.78 -5.03 -17.20
CA LEU A 173 -13.04 -4.93 -17.94
C LEU A 173 -12.89 -5.15 -19.46
N THR A 174 -11.76 -5.69 -19.93
CA THR A 174 -11.55 -6.03 -21.34
C THR A 174 -12.67 -6.94 -21.87
N GLY A 175 -13.19 -6.65 -23.07
CA GLY A 175 -14.28 -7.41 -23.68
C GLY A 175 -15.69 -7.04 -23.18
N THR A 176 -15.80 -6.19 -22.15
CA THR A 176 -17.09 -5.65 -21.68
C THR A 176 -17.39 -4.30 -22.32
N ARG A 177 -18.61 -3.79 -22.10
CA ARG A 177 -19.00 -2.43 -22.51
C ARG A 177 -18.12 -1.34 -21.87
N SER A 178 -17.55 -1.63 -20.70
CA SER A 178 -16.71 -0.71 -19.92
C SER A 178 -15.21 -0.86 -20.22
N ALA A 179 -14.86 -1.54 -21.31
CA ALA A 179 -13.46 -1.67 -21.73
C ALA A 179 -12.82 -0.29 -21.99
N PHE A 180 -11.54 -0.15 -21.65
CA PHE A 180 -10.78 1.07 -21.89
C PHE A 180 -10.71 1.39 -23.38
N LYS A 181 -11.09 2.61 -23.76
CA LYS A 181 -11.00 3.12 -25.13
C LYS A 181 -10.03 4.29 -25.15
N THR A 182 -9.01 4.18 -25.99
CA THR A 182 -8.07 5.27 -26.21
C THR A 182 -8.71 6.38 -27.03
N TYR A 183 -8.30 7.61 -26.73
CA TYR A 183 -8.67 8.80 -27.48
C TYR A 183 -7.47 9.75 -27.52
N SER A 184 -7.50 10.71 -28.43
CA SER A 184 -6.48 11.78 -28.42
C SER A 184 -6.77 12.72 -27.26
N THR A 185 -5.86 12.77 -26.28
CA THR A 185 -5.90 13.77 -25.20
C THR A 185 -5.56 15.17 -25.70
N THR A 186 -4.99 15.30 -26.91
CA THR A 186 -4.63 16.59 -27.50
C THR A 186 -5.86 17.21 -28.16
N SER A 187 -6.13 18.48 -27.84
CA SER A 187 -7.11 19.29 -28.57
C SER A 187 -6.63 19.57 -30.01
N GLN A 188 -7.55 19.95 -30.89
CA GLN A 188 -7.17 20.43 -32.22
C GLN A 188 -6.24 21.65 -32.09
N LYS A 189 -5.08 21.59 -32.75
CA LYS A 189 -4.06 22.66 -32.70
C LYS A 189 -4.42 23.85 -33.57
N PHE A 190 -5.04 23.56 -34.72
CA PHE A 190 -5.51 24.57 -35.66
C PHE A 190 -7.04 24.61 -35.60
N LYS A 191 -7.58 25.83 -35.48
CA LYS A 191 -9.02 26.05 -35.59
C LYS A 191 -9.36 26.27 -37.06
N ALA A 192 -10.35 25.56 -37.56
CA ALA A 192 -10.89 25.84 -38.89
C ALA A 192 -11.60 27.19 -38.87
N TRP A 193 -11.55 27.90 -40.00
CA TRP A 193 -12.41 29.06 -40.21
C TRP A 193 -13.87 28.59 -40.25
N GLU A 194 -14.72 29.19 -39.41
CA GLU A 194 -16.16 28.97 -39.43
C GLU A 194 -16.81 30.01 -40.36
N PRO A 195 -17.53 29.60 -41.42
CA PRO A 195 -18.07 30.54 -42.38
C PRO A 195 -19.26 31.31 -41.80
N GLU A 196 -19.18 32.63 -41.84
CA GLU A 196 -20.32 33.51 -41.57
C GLU A 196 -20.98 33.89 -42.90
N VAL A 197 -22.28 33.59 -43.04
CA VAL A 197 -23.06 33.97 -44.22
C VAL A 197 -23.60 35.39 -44.00
N LEU A 198 -23.04 36.37 -44.71
CA LEU A 198 -23.53 37.75 -44.69
C LEU A 198 -24.45 38.02 -45.87
N GLU A 199 -25.55 38.73 -45.63
CA GLU A 199 -26.44 39.21 -46.70
C GLU A 199 -25.75 40.28 -47.54
N ARG A 200 -26.00 40.25 -48.86
CA ARG A 200 -25.46 41.24 -49.80
C ARG A 200 -26.25 42.54 -49.70
N LYS A 201 -25.57 43.65 -49.39
CA LYS A 201 -26.14 45.01 -49.36
C LYS A 201 -26.20 45.65 -50.73
#